data_AF-A0A397EZP0-F1
#
_entry.id   AF-A0A397EZP0-F1
#
_cell.length_a   1.000
_cell.length_b   1.000
_cell.length_c   1.000
_cell.angle_alpha   90.00
_cell.angle_beta   90.00
_cell.angle_gamma   90.00
#
_symmetry.space_group_name_H-M   'P 1'
#
loop_
_entity.id
_entity.type
_entity.pdbx_description
1 polymer ?
#
loop_
_entity_poly.entity_id
_entity_poly.type
_entity_poly.pdbx_seq_one_letter_code
_entity_poly.pdbx_strand_id
1 'polypeptide(L)'
;MAHVPPAIASVLKSSSQSTSDPEGVLPDDVSPLEVYNFDVNKYKDGSFQLVTAVDPRVFLSGRFLRHDEYASRKTKVNSVQFDWPHCGFSIRVKRTRGVGIRLKGEGNYFNVFVDGEFKCILRASLKASCCDVVTFDDDIGDEEHTVTISKRTEPQMRGAVSTFKVCTFYGFVVDKAAVVLPCDPGFRHRIEFIGDSDTCGFGNEGVATSSKGIFGMKGRMENVYNGYACIAARMFHAEAHILAWSGKGVKSNLGDWGPNMSSMWKNAIASREFPWDLNSWQPHAVVINLGTQDLFPPASSEAEIVEAYTALLEDVRQRTTKPFYIYYIDR
;
A
#
# COMPACT_ATOMS: atom_id res chain seq x y z
N MET A 1 -23.57 46.99 -11.33
CA MET A 1 -22.80 46.84 -10.08
C MET A 1 -23.53 45.83 -9.22
N ALA A 2 -22.84 44.72 -8.94
CA ALA A 2 -23.42 43.47 -8.50
C ALA A 2 -23.71 43.43 -6.99
N HIS A 3 -24.80 42.76 -6.65
CA HIS A 3 -25.21 42.38 -5.31
C HIS A 3 -24.33 41.24 -4.76
N VAL A 4 -23.92 41.36 -3.50
CA VAL A 4 -23.52 40.25 -2.63
C VAL A 4 -24.17 40.48 -1.26
N PRO A 5 -24.88 39.49 -0.69
CA PRO A 5 -25.03 39.41 0.75
C PRO A 5 -24.43 38.12 1.36
N PRO A 6 -24.12 38.14 2.67
CA PRO A 6 -23.23 37.21 3.35
C PRO A 6 -23.99 36.13 4.14
N ALA A 7 -23.37 34.96 4.35
CA ALA A 7 -23.64 34.11 5.53
C ALA A 7 -22.61 32.95 5.65
N ILE A 8 -21.53 33.17 6.40
CA ILE A 8 -20.78 32.11 7.09
C ILE A 8 -20.72 32.53 8.55
N ALA A 9 -21.57 31.94 9.39
CA ALA A 9 -21.33 31.71 10.82
C ALA A 9 -22.66 31.29 11.48
N SER A 10 -22.85 29.97 11.68
CA SER A 10 -23.43 29.40 12.91
C SER A 10 -23.94 27.97 12.68
N VAL A 11 -23.16 26.94 13.00
CA VAL A 11 -23.71 25.70 13.60
C VAL A 11 -22.63 25.07 14.50
N LEU A 12 -22.39 25.67 15.66
CA LEU A 12 -21.86 24.99 16.84
C LEU A 12 -22.69 25.45 18.04
N LYS A 13 -23.89 24.88 18.17
CA LYS A 13 -24.59 24.81 19.45
C LYS A 13 -25.22 23.43 19.58
N SER A 14 -24.72 22.72 20.57
CA SER A 14 -25.23 21.50 21.16
C SER A 14 -26.71 21.58 21.51
N SER A 15 -27.47 20.52 21.21
CA SER A 15 -28.53 20.07 22.10
C SER A 15 -28.67 18.56 21.99
N SER A 16 -28.65 17.93 23.16
CA SER A 16 -28.92 16.52 23.43
C SER A 16 -30.39 16.20 23.17
N GLN A 17 -30.67 15.15 22.40
CA GLN A 17 -31.89 14.37 22.56
C GLN A 17 -31.66 12.94 22.06
N SER A 18 -31.90 12.00 22.98
CA SER A 18 -31.93 10.57 22.75
C SER A 18 -33.08 10.21 21.82
N THR A 19 -32.77 9.56 20.70
CA THR A 19 -33.71 8.65 20.03
C THR A 19 -32.91 7.44 19.59
N SER A 20 -33.31 6.29 20.12
CA SER A 20 -32.89 4.96 19.72
C SER A 20 -33.41 4.68 18.31
N ASP A 21 -32.54 4.34 17.37
CA ASP A 21 -32.93 3.76 16.09
C ASP A 21 -32.26 2.39 15.90
N PRO A 22 -32.96 1.44 15.28
CA PRO A 22 -32.78 0.02 15.53
C PRO A 22 -31.60 -0.57 14.77
N GLU A 23 -30.99 -1.58 15.37
CA GLU A 23 -30.00 -2.46 14.76
C GLU A 23 -30.57 -3.08 13.47
N GLY A 24 -30.15 -2.54 12.33
CA GLY A 24 -30.25 -3.20 11.04
C GLY A 24 -29.21 -4.31 10.97
N VAL A 25 -29.62 -5.53 11.33
CA VAL A 25 -28.88 -6.77 11.08
C VAL A 25 -28.59 -6.87 9.58
N LEU A 26 -27.31 -6.81 9.21
CA LEU A 26 -26.85 -7.09 7.85
C LEU A 26 -26.80 -8.61 7.64
N PRO A 27 -27.13 -9.13 6.45
CA PRO A 27 -27.04 -10.56 6.17
C PRO A 27 -25.57 -11.02 6.13
N ASP A 28 -25.29 -12.10 6.87
CA ASP A 28 -23.99 -12.71 7.18
C ASP A 28 -23.27 -13.41 5.99
N ASP A 29 -23.52 -13.05 4.73
CA ASP A 29 -23.05 -13.85 3.57
C ASP A 29 -21.77 -13.32 2.89
N VAL A 30 -20.92 -12.61 3.63
CA VAL A 30 -19.52 -12.43 3.25
C VAL A 30 -18.71 -13.26 4.21
N SER A 31 -18.13 -14.37 3.73
CA SER A 31 -17.17 -15.16 4.51
C SER A 31 -16.22 -14.19 5.23
N PRO A 32 -16.16 -14.21 6.58
CA PRO A 32 -15.34 -13.25 7.30
C PRO A 32 -13.89 -13.49 6.89
N LEU A 33 -13.33 -12.58 6.08
CA LEU A 33 -11.92 -12.60 5.72
C LEU A 33 -11.11 -12.77 7.01
N GLU A 34 -10.41 -13.90 7.11
CA GLU A 34 -9.64 -14.24 8.30
C GLU A 34 -8.57 -13.16 8.50
N VAL A 35 -8.67 -12.44 9.63
CA VAL A 35 -7.71 -11.42 10.01
C VAL A 35 -6.89 -11.91 11.19
N TYR A 36 -5.60 -12.05 10.95
CA TYR A 36 -4.64 -12.53 11.93
C TYR A 36 -4.06 -11.39 12.76
N ASN A 37 -3.80 -11.68 14.05
CA ASN A 37 -3.20 -10.77 15.01
C ASN A 37 -1.75 -11.16 15.31
N PHE A 38 -0.96 -10.19 15.77
CA PHE A 38 0.46 -10.37 16.02
C PHE A 38 0.79 -10.64 17.51
N ASP A 39 1.44 -11.76 17.81
CA ASP A 39 2.06 -12.13 19.08
C ASP A 39 3.56 -12.48 18.92
N VAL A 40 4.43 -11.73 19.61
CA VAL A 40 5.89 -11.95 19.62
C VAL A 40 6.34 -13.04 20.60
N ASN A 41 5.51 -13.38 21.60
CA ASN A 41 5.93 -14.28 22.68
C ASN A 41 6.18 -15.71 22.19
N LYS A 42 5.48 -16.14 21.14
CA LYS A 42 5.66 -17.44 20.48
C LYS A 42 7.09 -17.69 19.95
N TYR A 43 7.85 -16.65 19.64
CA TYR A 43 9.12 -16.76 18.90
C TYR A 43 10.38 -16.55 19.76
N LYS A 44 10.26 -16.61 21.08
CA LYS A 44 11.35 -16.26 22.02
C LYS A 44 12.18 -17.45 22.52
N ASP A 45 11.74 -18.68 22.27
CA ASP A 45 12.37 -19.91 22.80
C ASP A 45 13.62 -20.36 22.04
N GLY A 46 13.98 -19.66 20.95
CA GLY A 46 15.14 -19.97 20.12
C GLY A 46 14.92 -21.09 19.10
N SER A 47 13.68 -21.57 18.93
CA SER A 47 13.32 -22.55 17.90
C SER A 47 13.16 -21.95 16.50
N PHE A 48 13.18 -20.62 16.40
CA PHE A 48 13.01 -19.87 15.15
C PHE A 48 14.23 -18.99 14.82
N GLN A 49 14.34 -18.62 13.55
CA GLN A 49 15.26 -17.60 13.05
C GLN A 49 14.49 -16.47 12.37
N LEU A 50 15.04 -15.25 12.43
CA LEU A 50 14.53 -14.09 11.69
C LEU A 50 15.35 -13.92 10.41
N VAL A 51 14.72 -14.15 9.26
CA VAL A 51 15.26 -13.81 7.94
C VAL A 51 14.95 -12.34 7.71
N THR A 52 15.95 -11.48 7.91
CA THR A 52 15.73 -10.03 7.96
C THR A 52 15.26 -9.46 6.63
N ALA A 53 14.63 -8.29 6.65
CA ALA A 53 14.12 -7.64 5.43
C ALA A 53 15.20 -7.26 4.41
N VAL A 54 16.47 -7.20 4.82
CA VAL A 54 17.62 -6.90 3.95
C VAL A 54 18.40 -8.16 3.56
N ASP A 55 17.95 -9.34 3.97
CA ASP A 55 18.53 -10.60 3.50
C ASP A 55 18.35 -10.71 1.98
N PRO A 56 19.41 -11.03 1.20
CA PRO A 56 19.33 -11.09 -0.26
C PRO A 56 18.38 -12.17 -0.80
N ARG A 57 17.96 -13.13 0.04
CA ARG A 57 16.97 -14.16 -0.33
C ARG A 57 15.53 -13.69 -0.16
N VAL A 58 15.32 -12.53 0.47
CA VAL A 58 14.01 -11.89 0.56
C VAL A 58 13.83 -11.00 -0.66
N PHE A 59 12.83 -11.31 -1.46
CA PHE A 59 12.46 -10.48 -2.60
C PHE A 59 11.56 -9.33 -2.12
N LEU A 60 11.87 -8.10 -2.56
CA LEU A 60 11.11 -6.89 -2.25
C LEU A 60 10.63 -6.26 -3.56
N SER A 61 9.32 -6.07 -3.72
CA SER A 61 8.70 -5.37 -4.85
C SER A 61 8.05 -4.08 -4.38
N GLY A 62 8.36 -2.95 -5.02
CA GLY A 62 7.96 -1.62 -4.58
C GLY A 62 9.12 -0.77 -4.08
N ARG A 63 8.80 0.42 -3.57
CA ARG A 63 9.81 1.37 -3.08
C ARG A 63 9.96 1.27 -1.58
N PHE A 64 11.21 1.21 -1.13
CA PHE A 64 11.58 0.96 0.27
C PHE A 64 12.74 1.84 0.72
N LEU A 65 12.62 2.47 1.87
CA LEU A 65 13.77 3.01 2.58
C LEU A 65 14.46 1.89 3.37
N ARG A 66 15.62 1.45 2.90
CA ARG A 66 16.40 0.37 3.53
C ARG A 66 17.25 0.89 4.69
N HIS A 67 17.33 0.09 5.75
CA HIS A 67 18.18 0.32 6.92
C HIS A 67 19.03 -0.94 7.13
N ASP A 68 20.33 -0.78 7.04
CA ASP A 68 21.31 -1.86 7.15
C ASP A 68 21.64 -2.22 8.61
N GLU A 69 22.71 -3.00 8.79
CA GLU A 69 23.20 -3.41 10.10
C GLU A 69 23.76 -2.25 10.94
N TYR A 70 24.11 -1.14 10.30
CA TYR A 70 24.70 0.06 10.90
C TYR A 70 23.66 1.17 11.13
N ALA A 71 22.37 0.88 10.95
CA ALA A 71 21.30 1.86 11.15
C ALA A 71 21.39 2.55 12.52
N SER A 72 21.49 3.89 12.51
CA SER A 72 21.67 4.71 13.71
C SER A 72 20.61 4.50 14.80
N ARG A 73 19.39 4.13 14.38
CA ARG A 73 18.33 3.70 15.30
C ARG A 73 18.32 2.17 15.37
N LYS A 74 18.67 1.64 16.54
CA LYS A 74 18.61 0.19 16.85
C LYS A 74 17.28 -0.47 16.46
N THR A 75 16.16 0.25 16.55
CA THR A 75 14.82 -0.24 16.18
C THR A 75 14.56 -0.33 14.68
N LYS A 76 15.54 0.00 13.83
CA LYS A 76 15.48 -0.08 12.37
C LYS A 76 16.57 -0.95 11.74
N VAL A 77 17.50 -1.49 12.54
CA VAL A 77 18.57 -2.36 12.04
C VAL A 77 17.98 -3.50 11.21
N ASN A 78 18.55 -3.71 10.02
CA ASN A 78 18.16 -4.76 9.07
C ASN A 78 16.66 -4.77 8.72
N SER A 79 16.09 -3.58 8.50
CA SER A 79 14.66 -3.41 8.20
C SER A 79 14.43 -2.51 7.01
N VAL A 80 13.20 -2.54 6.48
CA VAL A 80 12.77 -1.62 5.41
C VAL A 80 11.52 -0.86 5.84
N GLN A 81 11.44 0.41 5.45
CA GLN A 81 10.25 1.25 5.64
C GLN A 81 9.59 1.58 4.32
N PHE A 82 8.26 1.64 4.32
CA PHE A 82 7.45 1.85 3.12
C PHE A 82 6.05 2.32 3.49
N ASP A 83 5.35 2.93 2.53
CA ASP A 83 3.95 3.32 2.67
C ASP A 83 3.18 3.35 1.33
N TRP A 84 3.85 3.27 0.17
CA TRP A 84 3.17 3.06 -1.11
C TRP A 84 2.32 1.77 -1.08
N PRO A 85 1.14 1.76 -1.75
CA PRO A 85 0.34 0.56 -1.88
C PRO A 85 1.10 -0.49 -2.69
N HIS A 86 0.73 -1.75 -2.54
CA HIS A 86 1.33 -2.89 -3.23
C HIS A 86 2.81 -3.17 -2.92
N CYS A 87 3.48 -2.37 -2.09
CA CYS A 87 4.78 -2.76 -1.52
C CYS A 87 4.65 -4.16 -0.91
N GLY A 88 5.46 -5.09 -1.41
CA GLY A 88 5.37 -6.50 -1.09
C GLY A 88 6.72 -7.13 -0.85
N PHE A 89 6.70 -8.23 -0.11
CA PHE A 89 7.87 -9.00 0.28
C PHE A 89 7.56 -10.48 0.16
N SER A 90 8.53 -11.24 -0.37
CA SER A 90 8.39 -12.67 -0.61
C SER A 90 9.59 -13.45 -0.07
N ILE A 91 9.33 -14.66 0.42
CA ILE A 91 10.35 -15.62 0.82
C ILE A 91 10.02 -16.99 0.24
N ARG A 92 11.05 -17.72 -0.19
CA ARG A 92 10.96 -19.11 -0.62
C ARG A 92 11.66 -20.00 0.40
N VAL A 93 10.96 -21.01 0.92
CA VAL A 93 11.41 -21.82 2.05
C VAL A 93 11.10 -23.30 1.85
N LYS A 94 11.87 -24.14 2.53
CA LYS A 94 11.55 -25.55 2.76
C LYS A 94 12.01 -25.99 4.16
N ARG A 95 11.60 -27.17 4.61
CA ARG A 95 11.94 -27.73 5.92
C ARG A 95 11.55 -26.80 7.09
N THR A 96 10.34 -26.25 7.04
CA THR A 96 9.77 -25.40 8.10
C THR A 96 8.32 -25.79 8.33
N ARG A 97 7.84 -25.71 9.57
CA ARG A 97 6.43 -25.94 9.93
C ARG A 97 5.52 -24.78 9.56
N GLY A 98 6.10 -23.65 9.20
CA GLY A 98 5.35 -22.46 8.83
C GLY A 98 6.24 -21.26 8.58
N VAL A 99 5.59 -20.16 8.24
CA VAL A 99 6.21 -18.85 8.10
C VAL A 99 5.41 -17.87 8.93
N GLY A 100 6.12 -17.09 9.72
CA GLY A 100 5.62 -15.89 10.37
C GLY A 100 6.26 -14.63 9.79
N ILE A 101 5.74 -13.48 10.19
CA ILE A 101 6.25 -12.18 9.79
C ILE A 101 6.41 -11.26 10.99
N ARG A 102 7.47 -10.45 11.00
CA ARG A 102 7.63 -9.33 11.92
C ARG A 102 7.41 -7.98 11.23
N LEU A 103 6.35 -7.27 11.63
CA LEU A 103 5.89 -6.04 10.97
C LEU A 103 5.34 -5.02 11.99
N LYS A 104 5.33 -3.74 11.60
CA LYS A 104 4.45 -2.72 12.18
C LYS A 104 3.92 -1.78 11.11
N GLY A 105 2.87 -1.07 11.43
CA GLY A 105 2.28 -0.06 10.55
C GLY A 105 0.79 0.03 10.79
N GLU A 106 0.38 0.42 11.99
CA GLU A 106 -1.03 0.52 12.39
C GLU A 106 -1.92 1.13 11.30
N GLY A 107 -3.13 0.57 11.19
CA GLY A 107 -4.14 0.99 10.21
C GLY A 107 -4.02 0.26 8.88
N ASN A 108 -2.84 -0.26 8.51
CA ASN A 108 -2.62 -0.89 7.21
C ASN A 108 -3.06 -2.36 7.20
N TYR A 109 -3.49 -2.79 6.01
CA TYR A 109 -3.88 -4.16 5.72
C TYR A 109 -2.99 -4.76 4.63
N PHE A 110 -2.82 -6.08 4.64
CA PHE A 110 -1.95 -6.81 3.71
C PHE A 110 -2.65 -8.09 3.25
N ASN A 111 -2.47 -8.47 1.99
CA ASN A 111 -2.81 -9.81 1.51
C ASN A 111 -1.63 -10.74 1.79
N VAL A 112 -1.93 -11.99 2.16
CA VAL A 112 -0.97 -13.09 2.24
C VAL A 112 -1.30 -14.08 1.13
N PHE A 113 -0.28 -14.48 0.39
CA PHE A 113 -0.35 -15.53 -0.62
C PHE A 113 0.64 -16.63 -0.28
N VAL A 114 0.24 -17.88 -0.49
CA VAL A 114 1.09 -19.07 -0.37
C VAL A 114 1.02 -19.78 -1.71
N ASP A 115 2.17 -19.94 -2.36
CA ASP A 115 2.28 -20.58 -3.68
C ASP A 115 1.37 -19.96 -4.74
N GLY A 116 1.17 -18.64 -4.64
CA GLY A 116 0.32 -17.84 -5.53
C GLY A 116 -1.15 -17.77 -5.11
N GLU A 117 -1.59 -18.63 -4.19
CA GLU A 117 -2.97 -18.68 -3.71
C GLU A 117 -3.21 -17.74 -2.53
N PHE A 118 -4.33 -17.00 -2.56
CA PHE A 118 -4.69 -16.11 -1.46
C PHE A 118 -5.00 -16.91 -0.19
N LYS A 119 -4.33 -16.56 0.91
CA LYS A 119 -4.48 -17.25 2.20
C LYS A 119 -5.32 -16.46 3.20
N CYS A 120 -4.93 -15.22 3.50
CA CYS A 120 -5.59 -14.40 4.51
C CYS A 120 -5.25 -12.91 4.40
N ILE A 121 -5.86 -12.10 5.28
CA ILE A 121 -5.54 -10.68 5.44
C ILE A 121 -4.82 -10.45 6.76
N LEU A 122 -3.73 -9.68 6.75
CA LEU A 122 -3.09 -9.21 7.98
C LEU A 122 -3.50 -7.77 8.27
N ARG A 123 -3.70 -7.45 9.55
CA ARG A 123 -3.84 -6.07 10.03
C ARG A 123 -2.63 -5.71 10.89
N ALA A 124 -1.81 -4.78 10.43
CA ALA A 124 -0.59 -4.41 11.16
C ALA A 124 -0.89 -3.68 12.48
N SER A 125 -0.06 -3.92 13.49
CA SER A 125 -0.13 -3.26 14.80
C SER A 125 0.72 -1.99 14.87
N LEU A 126 0.47 -1.18 15.91
CA LEU A 126 1.24 0.03 16.22
C LEU A 126 2.71 -0.27 16.55
N LYS A 127 2.92 -1.25 17.44
CA LYS A 127 4.26 -1.73 17.80
C LYS A 127 4.69 -2.85 16.86
N ALA A 128 6.00 -3.03 16.72
CA ALA A 128 6.55 -4.19 16.03
C ALA A 128 6.21 -5.47 16.80
N SER A 129 5.69 -6.45 16.09
CA SER A 129 5.15 -7.70 16.63
C SER A 129 5.29 -8.78 15.54
N CYS A 130 4.99 -10.04 15.87
CA CYS A 130 5.09 -11.16 14.93
C CYS A 130 3.74 -11.88 14.76
N CYS A 131 3.37 -12.40 13.60
CA CYS A 131 2.24 -13.34 13.48
C CYS A 131 2.61 -14.49 12.56
N ASP A 132 2.01 -15.66 12.77
CA ASP A 132 2.05 -16.72 11.76
C ASP A 132 1.18 -16.29 10.58
N VAL A 133 1.65 -16.56 9.36
CA VAL A 133 0.91 -16.29 8.12
C VAL A 133 0.54 -17.57 7.38
N VAL A 134 1.27 -18.65 7.65
CA VAL A 134 0.96 -20.01 7.18
C VAL A 134 1.61 -21.04 8.10
N THR A 135 0.91 -22.15 8.30
CA THR A 135 1.45 -23.41 8.81
C THR A 135 1.39 -24.43 7.69
N PHE A 136 2.47 -25.20 7.53
CA PHE A 136 2.53 -26.36 6.64
C PHE A 136 2.22 -27.61 7.46
N ASP A 137 1.81 -28.69 6.79
CA ASP A 137 1.45 -29.95 7.45
C ASP A 137 2.61 -30.47 8.33
N ASP A 138 2.27 -31.33 9.30
CA ASP A 138 3.19 -31.75 10.37
C ASP A 138 4.46 -32.47 9.86
N ASP A 139 4.41 -33.04 8.65
CA ASP A 139 5.57 -33.61 7.99
C ASP A 139 6.44 -32.50 7.40
N ILE A 140 7.48 -32.09 8.15
CA ILE A 140 8.51 -31.15 7.72
C ILE A 140 9.26 -31.73 6.50
N GLY A 141 8.69 -31.47 5.32
CA GLY A 141 9.16 -32.01 4.06
C GLY A 141 10.21 -31.14 3.36
N ASP A 142 10.69 -31.66 2.24
CA ASP A 142 11.55 -30.95 1.29
C ASP A 142 10.75 -30.16 0.23
N GLU A 143 9.42 -30.09 0.38
CA GLU A 143 8.54 -29.26 -0.43
C GLU A 143 8.90 -27.78 -0.25
N GLU A 144 8.85 -27.05 -1.36
CA GLU A 144 9.20 -25.64 -1.40
C GLU A 144 7.94 -24.80 -1.46
N HIS A 145 7.85 -23.83 -0.55
CA HIS A 145 6.75 -22.89 -0.51
C HIS A 145 7.25 -21.47 -0.72
N THR A 146 6.49 -20.68 -1.49
CA THR A 146 6.68 -19.25 -1.64
C THR A 146 5.59 -18.51 -0.90
N VAL A 147 5.98 -17.72 0.10
CA VAL A 147 5.06 -16.86 0.86
C VAL A 147 5.27 -15.43 0.41
N THR A 148 4.23 -14.82 -0.14
CA THR A 148 4.22 -13.43 -0.60
C THR A 148 3.21 -12.63 0.21
N ILE A 149 3.62 -11.47 0.68
CA ILE A 149 2.74 -10.57 1.41
C ILE A 149 2.80 -9.19 0.75
N SER A 150 1.64 -8.61 0.44
CA SER A 150 1.55 -7.33 -0.28
C SER A 150 0.62 -6.35 0.44
N LYS A 151 1.05 -5.09 0.59
CA LYS A 151 0.22 -4.03 1.19
C LYS A 151 -1.02 -3.74 0.35
N ARG A 152 -2.19 -3.68 1.00
CA ARG A 152 -3.49 -3.39 0.38
C ARG A 152 -3.80 -1.90 0.33
N THR A 153 -3.53 -1.21 1.43
CA THR A 153 -3.92 0.18 1.67
C THR A 153 -2.98 1.19 1.03
N GLU A 154 -3.44 2.42 0.82
CA GLU A 154 -2.67 3.57 0.34
C GLU A 154 -1.73 4.17 1.41
N PRO A 155 -0.93 5.22 1.09
CA PRO A 155 -0.03 5.85 2.04
C PRO A 155 -0.72 6.54 3.21
N GLN A 156 0.10 6.96 4.17
CA GLN A 156 -0.38 7.71 5.32
C GLN A 156 -0.97 9.07 4.91
N MET A 157 -2.29 9.22 5.04
CA MET A 157 -2.92 10.54 5.01
C MET A 157 -2.72 11.23 6.36
N ARG A 158 -2.12 12.43 6.35
CA ARG A 158 -2.03 13.26 7.56
C ARG A 158 -3.37 13.97 7.78
N GLY A 159 -4.05 13.67 8.89
CA GLY A 159 -5.30 14.32 9.28
C GLY A 159 -6.29 13.35 9.93
N ALA A 160 -7.52 13.80 10.16
CA ALA A 160 -8.59 12.99 10.78
C ALA A 160 -9.17 11.88 9.86
N VAL A 161 -8.70 11.80 8.61
CA VAL A 161 -9.38 11.05 7.54
C VAL A 161 -8.67 9.72 7.18
N SER A 162 -7.41 9.50 7.57
CA SER A 162 -6.76 8.17 7.54
C SER A 162 -5.89 7.93 8.76
N THR A 163 -5.81 6.68 9.21
CA THR A 163 -5.02 6.24 10.36
C THR A 163 -3.76 5.48 9.97
N PHE A 164 -3.53 5.25 8.67
CA PHE A 164 -2.39 4.46 8.17
C PHE A 164 -1.07 5.07 8.59
N LYS A 165 -0.20 4.27 9.20
CA LYS A 165 1.17 4.67 9.54
C LYS A 165 2.14 4.16 8.48
N VAL A 166 3.28 4.83 8.33
CA VAL A 166 4.43 4.26 7.61
C VAL A 166 4.78 2.89 8.20
N CYS A 167 4.84 1.87 7.34
CA CYS A 167 5.12 0.51 7.73
C CYS A 167 6.62 0.31 7.98
N THR A 168 6.96 -0.73 8.74
CA THR A 168 8.33 -1.23 8.85
C THR A 168 8.29 -2.74 8.89
N PHE A 169 8.84 -3.35 7.84
CA PHE A 169 9.01 -4.79 7.74
C PHE A 169 10.41 -5.16 8.25
N TYR A 170 10.44 -6.07 9.20
CA TYR A 170 11.67 -6.49 9.87
C TYR A 170 12.21 -7.81 9.31
N GLY A 171 11.36 -8.63 8.70
CA GLY A 171 11.74 -9.93 8.18
C GLY A 171 10.67 -11.00 8.40
N PHE A 172 10.94 -12.18 7.83
CA PHE A 172 10.16 -13.39 8.04
C PHE A 172 10.72 -14.18 9.22
N VAL A 173 9.84 -14.82 9.97
CA VAL A 173 10.20 -15.73 11.06
C VAL A 173 9.93 -17.15 10.58
N VAL A 174 10.94 -18.00 10.60
CA VAL A 174 10.86 -19.40 10.13
C VAL A 174 11.53 -20.30 11.15
N ASP A 175 11.29 -21.61 11.08
CA ASP A 175 11.99 -22.55 11.95
C ASP A 175 13.51 -22.40 11.81
N LYS A 176 14.24 -22.60 12.91
CA LYS A 176 15.70 -22.48 12.92
C LYS A 176 16.38 -23.45 11.94
N ALA A 177 15.74 -24.59 11.66
CA ALA A 177 16.21 -25.58 10.69
C ALA A 177 15.75 -25.31 9.25
N ALA A 178 14.91 -24.29 9.03
CA ALA A 178 14.39 -23.95 7.71
C ALA A 178 15.52 -23.63 6.74
N VAL A 179 15.34 -24.08 5.49
CA VAL A 179 16.21 -23.72 4.38
C VAL A 179 15.55 -22.59 3.61
N VAL A 180 16.18 -21.42 3.63
CA VAL A 180 15.75 -20.24 2.87
C VAL A 180 16.44 -20.26 1.51
N LEU A 181 15.64 -20.27 0.46
CA LEU A 181 16.07 -20.35 -0.93
C LEU A 181 16.08 -18.96 -1.58
N PRO A 182 16.87 -18.74 -2.64
CA PRO A 182 16.74 -17.54 -3.47
C PRO A 182 15.29 -17.37 -3.95
N CYS A 183 14.73 -16.18 -3.75
CA CYS A 183 13.39 -15.83 -4.20
C CYS A 183 13.51 -14.93 -5.44
N ASP A 184 13.20 -15.48 -6.61
CA ASP A 184 13.07 -14.74 -7.86
C ASP A 184 11.68 -15.01 -8.45
N PRO A 185 10.77 -14.02 -8.45
CA PRO A 185 9.45 -14.17 -9.05
C PRO A 185 9.47 -14.22 -10.59
N GLY A 186 10.63 -14.03 -11.24
CA GLY A 186 10.77 -14.20 -12.68
C GLY A 186 10.11 -13.13 -13.53
N PHE A 187 9.86 -11.94 -12.96
CA PHE A 187 9.26 -10.83 -13.70
C PHE A 187 10.13 -10.42 -14.90
N ARG A 188 9.53 -10.39 -16.09
CA ARG A 188 10.20 -9.96 -17.34
C ARG A 188 9.88 -8.52 -17.71
N HIS A 189 8.81 -7.99 -17.13
CA HIS A 189 8.30 -6.66 -17.39
C HIS A 189 8.21 -5.87 -16.09
N ARG A 190 8.21 -4.54 -16.22
CA ARG A 190 8.20 -3.59 -15.10
C ARG A 190 7.27 -2.46 -15.48
N ILE A 191 6.27 -2.16 -14.66
CA ILE A 191 5.28 -1.12 -14.94
C ILE A 191 5.19 -0.17 -13.74
N GLU A 192 5.40 1.12 -13.97
CA GLU A 192 5.19 2.17 -12.97
C GLU A 192 3.78 2.74 -13.16
N PHE A 193 2.96 2.69 -12.12
CA PHE A 193 1.64 3.32 -12.10
C PHE A 193 1.71 4.57 -11.24
N ILE A 194 1.25 5.70 -11.77
CA ILE A 194 1.18 6.99 -11.08
C ILE A 194 -0.28 7.41 -11.07
N GLY A 195 -0.89 7.58 -9.91
CA GLY A 195 -2.32 7.89 -9.86
C GLY A 195 -2.87 8.32 -8.50
N ASP A 196 -4.20 8.37 -8.41
CA ASP A 196 -4.93 8.75 -7.20
C ASP A 196 -5.73 7.56 -6.61
N SER A 197 -6.93 7.82 -6.07
CA SER A 197 -7.80 6.83 -5.42
C SER A 197 -8.15 5.63 -6.30
N ASP A 198 -8.35 5.84 -7.60
CA ASP A 198 -8.72 4.74 -8.50
C ASP A 198 -7.57 3.76 -8.67
N THR A 199 -6.34 4.29 -8.65
CA THR A 199 -5.11 3.49 -8.72
C THR A 199 -4.80 2.80 -7.40
N CYS A 200 -5.20 3.38 -6.26
CA CYS A 200 -5.17 2.72 -4.96
C CYS A 200 -6.18 1.55 -4.84
N GLY A 201 -7.23 1.53 -5.67
CA GLY A 201 -8.37 0.64 -5.45
C GLY A 201 -9.22 1.07 -4.26
N PHE A 202 -9.35 2.38 -4.04
CA PHE A 202 -10.09 2.95 -2.93
C PHE A 202 -11.56 2.49 -2.96
N GLY A 203 -11.99 1.79 -1.90
CA GLY A 203 -13.37 1.33 -1.74
C GLY A 203 -13.80 0.15 -2.61
N ASN A 204 -12.89 -0.48 -3.37
CA ASN A 204 -13.24 -1.54 -4.34
C ASN A 204 -13.79 -2.84 -3.71
N GLU A 205 -13.59 -3.05 -2.41
CA GLU A 205 -14.19 -4.16 -1.65
C GLU A 205 -15.24 -3.67 -0.63
N GLY A 206 -15.66 -2.41 -0.75
CA GLY A 206 -16.78 -1.85 0.00
C GLY A 206 -18.13 -2.28 -0.58
N VAL A 207 -19.16 -2.26 0.25
CA VAL A 207 -20.54 -2.39 -0.24
C VAL A 207 -20.96 -1.03 -0.81
N ALA A 208 -21.47 -1.03 -2.05
CA ALA A 208 -22.06 0.17 -2.64
C ALA A 208 -23.29 0.58 -1.79
N THR A 209 -23.26 1.80 -1.24
CA THR A 209 -24.40 2.34 -0.47
C THR A 209 -24.80 3.70 -1.03
N SER A 210 -26.11 3.97 -1.05
CA SER A 210 -26.68 5.26 -1.46
C SER A 210 -26.67 6.30 -0.33
N SER A 211 -26.36 5.88 0.90
CA SER A 211 -26.18 6.76 2.05
C SER A 211 -24.86 7.53 1.89
N LYS A 212 -24.95 8.87 1.96
CA LYS A 212 -23.88 9.86 1.74
C LYS A 212 -22.64 9.75 2.66
N GLY A 213 -22.47 8.66 3.38
CA GLY A 213 -21.32 8.41 4.25
C GLY A 213 -20.11 7.89 3.49
N ILE A 214 -19.53 8.71 2.61
CA ILE A 214 -18.22 8.43 1.95
C ILE A 214 -17.11 8.14 2.99
N PHE A 215 -17.29 8.61 4.23
CA PHE A 215 -16.34 8.45 5.34
C PHE A 215 -16.51 7.15 6.14
N GLY A 216 -17.40 6.25 5.72
CA GLY A 216 -17.58 4.93 6.32
C GLY A 216 -16.60 3.85 5.83
N MET A 217 -15.80 4.14 4.80
CA MET A 217 -14.90 3.14 4.23
C MET A 217 -13.68 2.93 5.11
N LYS A 218 -13.73 1.84 5.90
CA LYS A 218 -12.60 1.35 6.69
C LYS A 218 -11.49 0.95 5.72
N GLY A 219 -10.23 1.18 6.06
CA GLY A 219 -9.08 0.74 5.23
C GLY A 219 -9.04 -0.76 4.88
N ARG A 220 -9.89 -1.59 5.49
CA ARG A 220 -10.11 -2.97 5.07
C ARG A 220 -10.77 -3.09 3.68
N MET A 221 -11.60 -2.12 3.30
CA MET A 221 -12.39 -2.08 2.04
C MET A 221 -11.57 -1.62 0.83
N GLU A 222 -10.32 -1.23 1.04
CA GLU A 222 -9.38 -0.88 -0.02
C GLU A 222 -8.45 -2.07 -0.26
N ASN A 223 -8.33 -2.47 -1.52
CA ASN A 223 -7.39 -3.49 -1.95
C ASN A 223 -6.80 -3.19 -3.32
N VAL A 224 -5.62 -2.58 -3.33
CA VAL A 224 -4.88 -2.33 -4.58
C VAL A 224 -4.66 -3.59 -5.43
N TYR A 225 -4.53 -4.77 -4.81
CA TYR A 225 -4.34 -6.04 -5.54
C TYR A 225 -5.53 -6.36 -6.47
N ASN A 226 -6.74 -5.99 -6.04
CA ASN A 226 -7.97 -6.12 -6.82
C ASN A 226 -8.29 -4.87 -7.66
N GLY A 227 -7.38 -3.89 -7.70
CA GLY A 227 -7.47 -2.71 -8.55
C GLY A 227 -6.86 -2.93 -9.95
N TYR A 228 -7.23 -2.06 -10.90
CA TYR A 228 -6.84 -2.19 -12.30
C TYR A 228 -5.31 -2.29 -12.49
N ALA A 229 -4.55 -1.54 -11.68
CA ALA A 229 -3.10 -1.46 -11.82
C ALA A 229 -2.43 -2.82 -11.52
N CYS A 230 -2.78 -3.46 -10.41
CA CYS A 230 -2.26 -4.78 -10.07
C CYS A 230 -2.85 -5.88 -10.98
N ILE A 231 -4.11 -5.77 -11.41
CA ILE A 231 -4.69 -6.69 -12.39
C ILE A 231 -3.91 -6.66 -13.71
N ALA A 232 -3.66 -5.45 -14.25
CA ALA A 232 -2.88 -5.27 -15.46
C ALA A 232 -1.45 -5.82 -15.30
N ALA A 233 -0.78 -5.53 -14.17
CA ALA A 233 0.55 -6.06 -13.88
C ALA A 233 0.58 -7.60 -13.91
N ARG A 234 -0.41 -8.27 -13.30
CA ARG A 234 -0.53 -9.74 -13.34
C ARG A 234 -0.77 -10.26 -14.74
N MET A 235 -1.63 -9.62 -15.53
CA MET A 235 -1.89 -10.01 -16.93
C MET A 235 -0.63 -10.02 -17.78
N PHE A 236 0.33 -9.12 -17.49
CA PHE A 236 1.60 -9.03 -18.20
C PHE A 236 2.77 -9.73 -17.49
N HIS A 237 2.52 -10.45 -16.38
CA HIS A 237 3.58 -11.03 -15.55
C HIS A 237 4.70 -10.00 -15.25
N ALA A 238 4.28 -8.81 -14.84
CA ALA A 238 5.14 -7.66 -14.62
C ALA A 238 5.28 -7.34 -13.13
N GLU A 239 6.47 -6.92 -12.73
CA GLU A 239 6.67 -6.24 -11.46
C GLU A 239 6.03 -4.85 -11.54
N ALA A 240 5.31 -4.43 -10.49
CA ALA A 240 4.62 -3.16 -10.47
C ALA A 240 5.03 -2.30 -9.29
N HIS A 241 5.35 -1.03 -9.59
CA HIS A 241 5.44 0.03 -8.59
C HIS A 241 4.16 0.85 -8.66
N ILE A 242 3.34 0.80 -7.61
CA ILE A 242 2.08 1.55 -7.53
C ILE A 242 2.30 2.82 -6.69
N LEU A 243 2.38 3.96 -7.37
CA LEU A 243 2.64 5.27 -6.79
C LEU A 243 1.34 6.06 -6.80
N ALA A 244 0.47 5.69 -5.87
CA ALA A 244 -0.87 6.23 -5.80
C ALA A 244 -1.25 6.67 -4.38
N TRP A 245 -2.05 7.72 -4.31
CA TRP A 245 -2.60 8.26 -3.07
C TRP A 245 -3.89 9.05 -3.38
N SER A 246 -4.98 8.67 -2.73
CA SER A 246 -6.30 9.29 -2.89
C SER A 246 -6.28 10.81 -2.72
N GLY A 247 -7.01 11.49 -3.61
CA GLY A 247 -7.16 12.95 -3.64
C GLY A 247 -5.90 13.74 -4.04
N LYS A 248 -4.86 13.07 -4.56
CA LYS A 248 -3.72 13.73 -5.20
C LYS A 248 -3.99 13.97 -6.68
N GLY A 249 -3.76 15.19 -7.15
CA GLY A 249 -3.81 15.51 -8.58
C GLY A 249 -2.43 15.76 -9.18
N VAL A 250 -2.42 16.18 -10.45
CA VAL A 250 -1.19 16.55 -11.16
C VAL A 250 -0.67 17.92 -10.71
N LYS A 251 -1.57 18.85 -10.41
CA LYS A 251 -1.31 20.24 -10.00
C LYS A 251 -1.91 20.54 -8.62
N SER A 252 -3.23 20.39 -8.50
CA SER A 252 -4.00 20.59 -7.27
C SER A 252 -4.38 19.25 -6.63
N ASN A 253 -4.57 19.26 -5.32
CA ASN A 253 -5.15 18.12 -4.59
C ASN A 253 -6.60 18.45 -4.21
N LEU A 254 -7.37 17.45 -3.77
CA LEU A 254 -8.75 17.60 -3.27
C LEU A 254 -8.87 18.47 -1.99
N GLY A 255 -7.74 18.97 -1.49
CA GLY A 255 -7.63 19.89 -0.36
C GLY A 255 -6.16 20.26 -0.12
N ASP A 256 -5.88 21.04 0.91
CA ASP A 256 -4.50 21.39 1.28
C ASP A 256 -3.80 20.21 1.97
N TRP A 257 -3.37 19.24 1.16
CA TRP A 257 -2.76 17.99 1.62
C TRP A 257 -1.25 17.93 1.33
N GLY A 258 -0.60 19.09 1.18
CA GLY A 258 0.81 19.20 0.85
C GLY A 258 1.11 18.93 -0.63
N PRO A 259 2.29 18.38 -0.99
CA PRO A 259 2.70 18.20 -2.38
C PRO A 259 1.69 17.41 -3.23
N ASN A 260 1.58 17.76 -4.51
CA ASN A 260 0.80 17.02 -5.51
C ASN A 260 1.54 15.76 -5.98
N MET A 261 0.87 14.93 -6.78
CA MET A 261 1.46 13.66 -7.21
C MET A 261 2.73 13.89 -8.05
N SER A 262 2.76 14.91 -8.90
CA SER A 262 3.89 15.23 -9.80
C SER A 262 5.23 15.40 -9.09
N SER A 263 5.22 15.92 -7.85
CA SER A 263 6.42 15.96 -7.00
C SER A 263 6.58 14.69 -6.16
N MET A 264 5.49 14.19 -5.60
CA MET A 264 5.50 13.17 -4.56
C MET A 264 5.85 11.77 -5.07
N TRP A 265 5.47 11.42 -6.30
CA TRP A 265 5.72 10.10 -6.86
C TRP A 265 7.22 9.79 -6.92
N LYS A 266 8.12 10.79 -6.81
CA LYS A 266 9.59 10.61 -6.76
C LYS A 266 10.12 10.09 -5.42
N ASN A 267 9.30 10.02 -4.38
CA ASN A 267 9.75 9.63 -3.05
C ASN A 267 9.81 8.10 -2.87
N ALA A 268 10.71 7.65 -1.99
CA ALA A 268 10.77 6.27 -1.51
C ALA A 268 9.59 5.94 -0.57
N ILE A 269 9.15 6.94 0.20
CA ILE A 269 8.02 6.89 1.12
C ILE A 269 7.14 8.10 0.77
N ALA A 270 5.89 7.91 0.35
CA ALA A 270 5.01 8.97 -0.11
C ALA A 270 4.86 10.10 0.93
N SER A 271 4.68 9.73 2.19
CA SER A 271 4.42 10.65 3.31
C SER A 271 5.67 11.36 3.86
N ARG A 272 6.83 11.16 3.25
CA ARG A 272 8.10 11.79 3.64
C ARG A 272 8.86 12.27 2.41
N GLU A 273 9.42 13.46 2.50
CA GLU A 273 10.31 13.98 1.47
C GLU A 273 11.67 13.28 1.55
N PHE A 274 11.74 12.09 0.95
CA PHE A 274 12.95 11.31 0.82
C PHE A 274 12.99 10.73 -0.60
N PRO A 275 13.85 11.24 -1.48
CA PRO A 275 13.92 10.81 -2.87
C PRO A 275 14.20 9.31 -3.00
N TRP A 276 13.52 8.66 -3.94
CA TRP A 276 13.87 7.33 -4.43
C TRP A 276 14.98 7.45 -5.48
N ASP A 277 15.92 6.51 -5.49
CA ASP A 277 16.84 6.39 -6.63
C ASP A 277 16.09 5.83 -7.84
N LEU A 278 15.68 6.73 -8.74
CA LEU A 278 14.90 6.41 -9.93
C LEU A 278 15.67 5.53 -10.93
N ASN A 279 17.01 5.41 -10.81
CA ASN A 279 17.81 4.52 -11.66
C ASN A 279 17.88 3.08 -11.13
N SER A 280 17.58 2.87 -9.84
CA SER A 280 17.60 1.54 -9.22
C SER A 280 16.52 0.59 -9.76
N TRP A 281 15.47 1.13 -10.39
CA TRP A 281 14.37 0.38 -10.95
C TRP A 281 13.79 1.10 -12.17
N GLN A 282 13.89 0.49 -13.34
CA GLN A 282 13.60 1.13 -14.63
C GLN A 282 12.37 0.51 -15.31
N PRO A 283 11.20 1.18 -15.32
CA PRO A 283 9.99 0.63 -15.92
C PRO A 283 10.12 0.49 -17.44
N HIS A 284 9.48 -0.54 -17.98
CA HIS A 284 9.26 -0.72 -19.41
C HIS A 284 8.00 0.03 -19.90
N ALA A 285 7.07 0.32 -18.99
CA ALA A 285 5.88 1.13 -19.25
C ALA A 285 5.54 2.00 -18.03
N VAL A 286 5.00 3.19 -18.30
CA VAL A 286 4.47 4.07 -17.27
C VAL A 286 3.01 4.36 -17.58
N VAL A 287 2.14 4.12 -16.60
CA VAL A 287 0.71 4.37 -16.67
C VAL A 287 0.39 5.54 -15.75
N ILE A 288 -0.19 6.59 -16.30
CA ILE A 288 -0.60 7.77 -15.51
C ILE A 288 -2.12 7.87 -15.54
N ASN A 289 -2.72 7.82 -14.36
CA ASN A 289 -4.14 8.03 -14.13
C ASN A 289 -4.35 9.12 -13.07
N LEU A 290 -4.27 10.37 -13.51
CA LEU A 290 -4.43 11.58 -12.71
C LEU A 290 -5.25 12.62 -13.48
N GLY A 291 -5.93 13.51 -12.77
CA GLY A 291 -6.58 14.69 -13.33
C GLY A 291 -7.91 15.04 -12.65
N THR A 292 -8.63 14.05 -12.13
CA THR A 292 -9.93 14.23 -11.49
C THR A 292 -9.88 15.20 -10.32
N GLN A 293 -8.84 15.08 -9.47
CA GLN A 293 -8.68 15.89 -8.26
C GLN A 293 -8.37 17.36 -8.58
N ASP A 294 -7.78 17.63 -9.73
CA ASP A 294 -7.45 18.99 -10.18
C ASP A 294 -8.70 19.80 -10.53
N LEU A 295 -9.84 19.14 -10.77
CA LEU A 295 -11.11 19.76 -11.11
C LEU A 295 -11.94 20.18 -9.88
N PHE A 296 -11.57 19.72 -8.68
CA PHE A 296 -12.27 20.06 -7.44
C PHE A 296 -11.58 21.21 -6.69
N PRO A 297 -12.32 22.03 -5.92
CA PRO A 297 -11.74 23.12 -5.13
C PRO A 297 -10.56 22.67 -4.23
N PRO A 298 -9.38 23.31 -4.32
CA PRO A 298 -9.02 24.43 -5.19
C PRO A 298 -8.75 23.98 -6.64
N ALA A 299 -9.72 24.23 -7.52
CA ALA A 299 -9.67 23.77 -8.90
C ALA A 299 -8.57 24.50 -9.66
N SER A 300 -7.77 23.73 -10.40
CA SER A 300 -6.80 24.27 -11.34
C SER A 300 -7.48 24.66 -12.65
N SER A 301 -6.99 25.70 -13.30
CA SER A 301 -7.37 26.02 -14.67
C SER A 301 -6.85 24.95 -15.63
N GLU A 302 -7.48 24.83 -16.80
CA GLU A 302 -7.02 23.93 -17.86
C GLU A 302 -5.55 24.17 -18.23
N ALA A 303 -5.12 25.45 -18.32
CA ALA A 303 -3.75 25.82 -18.63
C ALA A 303 -2.76 25.31 -17.56
N GLU A 304 -3.10 25.42 -16.27
CA GLU A 304 -2.27 24.91 -15.18
C GLU A 304 -2.19 23.38 -15.17
N ILE A 305 -3.30 22.70 -15.50
CA ILE A 305 -3.33 21.24 -15.62
C ILE A 305 -2.44 20.80 -16.79
N VAL A 306 -2.57 21.43 -17.95
CA VAL A 306 -1.76 21.14 -19.15
C VAL A 306 -0.27 21.38 -18.88
N GLU A 307 0.08 22.49 -18.24
CA GLU A 307 1.46 22.80 -17.86
C GLU A 307 2.03 21.74 -16.91
N ALA A 308 1.29 21.39 -15.85
CA ALA A 308 1.72 20.41 -14.87
C ALA A 308 1.87 19.00 -15.47
N TYR A 309 0.95 18.61 -16.36
CA TYR A 309 1.05 17.33 -17.05
C TYR A 309 2.22 17.28 -18.03
N THR A 310 2.47 18.38 -18.76
CA THR A 310 3.61 18.48 -19.67
C THR A 310 4.91 18.28 -18.88
N ALA A 311 5.07 18.98 -17.76
CA ALA A 311 6.23 18.83 -16.88
C ALA A 311 6.36 17.39 -16.32
N LEU A 312 5.26 16.78 -15.89
CA LEU A 312 5.26 15.39 -15.41
C LEU A 312 5.70 14.42 -16.52
N LEU A 313 5.20 14.57 -17.74
CA LEU A 313 5.57 13.72 -18.87
C LEU A 313 7.04 13.89 -19.27
N GLU A 314 7.56 15.11 -19.25
CA GLU A 314 8.97 15.38 -19.47
C GLU A 314 9.84 14.72 -18.40
N ASP A 315 9.49 14.87 -17.12
CA ASP A 315 10.16 14.23 -15.99
C ASP A 315 10.16 12.70 -16.12
N VAL A 316 9.05 12.10 -16.55
CA VAL A 316 8.96 10.65 -16.75
C VAL A 316 9.82 10.21 -17.94
N ARG A 317 9.80 10.98 -19.03
CA ARG A 317 10.53 10.66 -20.26
C ARG A 317 12.03 10.78 -20.15
N GLN A 318 12.54 11.75 -19.41
CA GLN A 318 13.99 11.88 -19.21
C GLN A 318 14.59 10.67 -18.47
N ARG A 319 13.79 9.91 -17.71
CA ARG A 319 14.27 8.83 -16.84
C ARG A 319 14.34 7.46 -17.50
N THR A 320 13.70 7.29 -18.65
CA THR A 320 13.43 5.98 -19.21
C THR A 320 13.83 5.98 -20.68
N THR A 321 14.71 5.06 -21.09
CA THR A 321 15.28 5.08 -22.43
C THR A 321 14.33 4.58 -23.51
N LYS A 322 13.26 3.83 -23.16
CA LYS A 322 12.23 3.29 -24.07
C LYS A 322 10.88 2.89 -23.40
N PRO A 323 10.18 3.75 -22.65
CA PRO A 323 8.88 3.36 -22.10
C PRO A 323 7.76 3.46 -23.14
N PHE A 324 6.74 2.62 -22.99
CA PHE A 324 5.41 2.89 -23.53
C PHE A 324 4.59 3.69 -22.50
N TYR A 325 3.95 4.76 -22.93
CA TYR A 325 3.09 5.59 -22.08
C TYR A 325 1.63 5.25 -22.33
N ILE A 326 0.91 4.91 -21.27
CA ILE A 326 -0.55 4.78 -21.31
C ILE A 326 -1.11 5.88 -20.44
N TYR A 327 -1.90 6.73 -21.08
CA TYR A 327 -2.54 7.88 -20.44
C TYR A 327 -4.03 7.60 -20.34
N TYR A 328 -4.57 7.66 -19.13
CA TYR A 328 -6.00 7.55 -18.87
C TYR A 328 -6.41 8.73 -17.97
N ILE A 329 -7.38 9.53 -18.43
CA ILE A 329 -8.11 10.44 -17.54
C ILE A 329 -9.49 9.86 -17.44
N ASP A 330 -9.92 9.52 -16.23
CA ASP A 330 -11.33 9.24 -16.00
C ASP A 330 -12.12 10.54 -16.16
N ARG A 331 -13.12 10.54 -17.06
CA ARG A 331 -13.99 11.69 -17.32
C ARG A 331 -15.21 11.68 -16.42
#